data_AF-A0A9E0MP36-F1
#
_entry.id   AF-A0A9E0MP36-F1
#
_cell.length_a   1.000
_cell.length_b   1.000
_cell.length_c   1.000
_cell.angle_alpha   90.00
_cell.angle_beta   90.00
_cell.angle_gamma   90.00
#
_symmetry.space_group_name_H-M   'P 1'
#
loop_
_entity.id
_entity.type
_entity.pdbx_description
1 polymer ?
#
loop_
_entity_poly.entity_id
_entity_poly.type
_entity_poly.pdbx_seq_one_letter_code
_entity_poly.pdbx_strand_id
1 'polypeptide(L)'
;MSEPSSPPDPTVVAAIRHLVDDLRGRDDHGDLARRLEALIELLVLRGALLPEHRAWLAELTGDRTSVKLALGPPKRTVRGPDLDCAALLPLCRGRCCSFAVTLTREDLLEGRLRFDVHDPYALPRDPDTGYCSYLGRDGRCGCYDDRPVTCRDYDCRNDPRVWLDFANRVPAPLAEHLIPPELPPELPPEVPGEPSAT
;
A
#
# COMPACT_ATOMS: atom_id res chain seq x y z
N MET A 1 10.41 19.90 37.91
CA MET A 1 9.05 20.47 37.98
C MET A 1 8.80 21.12 36.63
N SER A 2 8.12 20.43 35.72
CA SER A 2 7.82 20.96 34.38
C SER A 2 6.78 22.08 34.51
N GLU A 3 7.04 23.23 33.89
CA GLU A 3 6.08 24.34 33.83
C GLU A 3 4.78 23.88 33.14
N PRO A 4 3.61 24.36 33.58
CA PRO A 4 2.36 24.07 32.89
C PRO A 4 2.39 24.72 31.50
N SER A 5 2.23 23.91 30.44
CA SER A 5 2.18 24.42 29.07
C SER A 5 1.08 25.46 28.93
N SER A 6 1.36 26.58 28.26
CA SER A 6 0.35 27.60 27.95
C SER A 6 -0.92 26.98 27.35
N PRO A 7 -2.10 27.50 27.69
CA PRO A 7 -3.34 27.00 27.12
C PRO A 7 -3.34 27.17 25.59
N PRO A 8 -3.94 26.23 24.86
CA PRO A 8 -4.00 26.29 23.41
C PRO A 8 -4.78 27.52 22.94
N ASP A 9 -4.38 28.07 21.80
CA ASP A 9 -5.03 29.24 21.18
C ASP A 9 -6.54 28.97 21.01
N PRO A 10 -7.42 29.85 21.54
CA PRO A 10 -8.87 29.65 21.49
C PRO A 10 -9.42 29.60 20.04
N THR A 11 -8.73 30.23 19.09
CA THR A 11 -9.06 30.17 17.66
C THR A 11 -8.82 28.77 17.11
N VAL A 12 -7.71 28.13 17.51
CA VAL A 12 -7.37 26.76 17.11
C VAL A 12 -8.38 25.78 17.73
N VAL A 13 -8.72 25.96 19.01
CA VAL A 13 -9.75 25.14 19.67
C VAL A 13 -11.11 25.26 18.97
N ALA A 14 -11.50 26.47 18.58
CA ALA A 14 -12.75 26.70 17.85
C ALA A 14 -12.74 26.05 16.46
N ALA A 15 -11.63 26.17 15.72
CA ALA A 15 -11.46 25.54 14.41
C ALA A 15 -11.52 24.00 14.49
N ILE A 16 -10.89 23.40 15.51
CA ILE A 16 -10.95 21.95 15.75
C ILE A 16 -12.39 21.52 16.07
N ARG A 17 -13.12 22.26 16.90
CA ARG A 17 -14.52 21.93 17.22
C ARG A 17 -15.43 21.99 15.99
N HIS A 18 -15.30 23.04 15.19
CA HIS A 18 -16.02 23.16 13.93
C HIS A 18 -15.72 21.99 12.99
N LEU A 19 -14.45 21.64 12.86
CA LEU A 19 -14.03 20.48 12.08
C LEU A 19 -14.68 19.20 12.62
N VAL A 20 -14.66 18.94 13.93
CA VAL A 20 -15.32 17.76 14.52
C VAL A 20 -16.82 17.73 14.22
N ASP A 21 -17.52 18.87 14.30
CA ASP A 21 -18.95 18.94 14.03
C ASP A 21 -19.28 18.68 12.53
N ASP A 22 -18.48 19.22 11.61
CA ASP A 22 -18.60 18.94 10.16
C ASP A 22 -18.37 17.46 9.83
N LEU A 23 -17.53 16.79 10.61
CA LEU A 23 -17.15 15.40 10.40
C LEU A 23 -18.16 14.41 10.95
N ARG A 24 -18.91 14.77 12.01
CA ARG A 24 -20.01 13.94 12.54
C ARG A 24 -21.15 13.72 11.53
N GLY A 25 -21.26 14.56 10.51
CA GLY A 25 -22.29 14.47 9.47
C GLY A 25 -21.88 13.72 8.20
N ARG A 26 -20.66 13.18 8.11
CA ARG A 26 -20.18 12.48 6.89
C ARG A 26 -20.15 10.97 7.07
N ASP A 27 -20.57 10.25 6.02
CA ASP A 27 -20.64 8.79 6.03
C ASP A 27 -19.27 8.10 5.92
N ASP A 28 -18.26 8.76 5.33
CA ASP A 28 -16.92 8.19 5.11
C ASP A 28 -15.89 8.69 6.14
N HIS A 29 -15.72 7.90 7.20
CA HIS A 29 -14.79 8.16 8.29
C HIS A 29 -13.34 7.75 7.94
N GLY A 30 -13.13 6.99 6.86
CA GLY A 30 -11.83 6.44 6.47
C GLY A 30 -10.97 7.44 5.69
N ASP A 31 -11.56 8.19 4.75
CA ASP A 31 -10.85 9.27 4.03
C ASP A 31 -10.41 10.39 4.99
N LEU A 32 -11.26 10.68 5.97
CA LEU A 32 -10.99 11.66 7.01
C LEU A 32 -9.77 11.29 7.87
N ALA A 33 -9.69 10.04 8.33
CA ALA A 33 -8.58 9.58 9.15
C ALA A 33 -7.24 9.73 8.40
N ARG A 34 -7.20 9.37 7.12
CA ARG A 34 -6.00 9.54 6.27
C ARG A 34 -5.61 11.01 6.09
N ARG A 35 -6.58 11.91 5.90
CA ARG A 35 -6.30 13.36 5.77
C ARG A 35 -5.77 13.96 7.06
N LEU A 36 -6.29 13.50 8.21
CA LEU A 36 -5.83 13.93 9.52
C LEU A 36 -4.41 13.42 9.80
N GLU A 37 -4.12 12.16 9.51
CA GLU A 37 -2.76 11.59 9.61
C GLU A 37 -1.77 12.37 8.73
N ALA A 38 -2.12 12.63 7.47
CA ALA A 38 -1.28 13.42 6.57
C ALA A 38 -1.06 14.86 7.06
N LEU A 39 -2.08 15.48 7.67
CA LEU A 39 -1.96 16.81 8.27
C LEU A 39 -1.02 16.80 9.48
N ILE A 40 -1.13 15.79 10.35
CA ILE A 40 -0.24 15.63 11.51
C ILE A 40 1.22 15.48 11.05
N GLU A 41 1.49 14.63 10.06
CA GLU A 41 2.83 14.45 9.50
C GLU A 41 3.39 15.77 8.91
N LEU A 42 2.56 16.54 8.21
CA LEU A 42 2.94 17.87 7.69
C LEU A 42 3.24 18.89 8.81
N LEU A 43 2.50 18.85 9.91
CA LEU A 43 2.70 19.75 11.05
C LEU A 43 3.96 19.38 11.85
N VAL A 44 4.27 18.09 12.00
CA VAL A 44 5.53 17.62 12.57
C VAL A 44 6.71 18.04 11.70
N LEU A 45 6.62 17.85 10.37
CA LEU A 45 7.67 18.26 9.43
C LEU A 45 7.94 19.77 9.47
N ARG A 46 6.91 20.59 9.71
CA ARG A 46 7.04 22.04 9.87
C ARG A 46 7.46 22.50 11.28
N GLY A 47 7.67 21.56 12.22
CA GLY A 47 8.03 21.86 13.61
C GLY A 47 6.90 22.47 14.44
N ALA A 48 5.66 22.47 13.93
CA ALA A 48 4.48 22.94 14.66
C ALA A 48 3.98 21.92 15.69
N LEU A 49 4.33 20.64 15.50
CA LEU A 49 4.17 19.58 16.49
C LEU A 49 5.53 18.96 16.79
N LEU A 50 5.78 18.68 18.08
CA LEU A 50 6.96 17.92 18.50
C LEU A 50 6.78 16.44 18.12
N PRO A 51 7.87 15.70 17.83
CA PRO A 51 7.82 14.26 17.60
C PRO A 51 7.17 13.48 18.76
N GLU A 52 7.30 14.00 19.98
CA GLU A 52 6.70 13.46 21.20
C GLU A 52 5.16 13.42 21.14
N HIS A 53 4.54 14.40 20.46
CA HIS A 53 3.09 14.43 20.25
C HIS A 53 2.61 13.27 19.36
N ARG A 54 3.50 12.70 18.53
CA ARG A 54 3.21 11.49 17.73
C ARG A 54 3.00 10.27 18.62
N ALA A 55 3.81 10.14 19.69
CA ALA A 55 3.69 9.06 20.65
C ALA A 55 2.37 9.14 21.41
N TRP A 56 1.96 10.34 21.83
CA TRP A 56 0.66 10.55 22.48
C TRP A 56 -0.53 10.30 21.55
N LEU A 57 -0.42 10.66 20.27
CA LEU A 57 -1.44 10.32 19.27
C LEU A 57 -1.58 8.80 19.08
N ALA A 58 -0.45 8.08 19.03
CA ALA A 58 -0.44 6.61 18.96
C ALA A 58 -1.05 5.96 20.21
N GLU A 59 -0.80 6.53 21.39
CA GLU A 59 -1.38 6.10 22.68
C GLU A 59 -2.89 6.36 22.75
N LEU A 60 -3.35 7.50 22.23
CA LEU A 60 -4.77 7.87 22.15
C LEU A 60 -5.54 7.04 21.12
N THR A 61 -4.87 6.51 20.10
CA THR A 61 -5.53 5.64 19.11
C THR A 61 -5.82 4.23 19.62
N GLY A 62 -5.19 3.77 20.71
CA GLY A 62 -5.48 2.48 21.38
C GLY A 62 -5.57 1.25 20.45
N ASP A 63 -6.19 0.17 20.93
CA ASP A 63 -6.61 -1.00 20.13
C ASP A 63 -7.85 -0.66 19.28
N ARG A 64 -7.75 0.35 18.41
CA ARG A 64 -8.84 0.67 17.48
C ARG A 64 -8.59 0.00 16.15
N THR A 65 -9.53 -0.87 15.75
CA THR A 65 -9.63 -1.33 14.38
C THR A 65 -10.10 -0.15 13.51
N SER A 66 -9.17 0.50 12.82
CA SER A 66 -9.53 1.47 11.77
C SER A 66 -10.08 0.69 10.58
N VAL A 67 -11.39 0.74 10.35
CA VAL A 67 -11.99 0.08 9.18
C VAL A 67 -11.68 0.93 7.94
N LYS A 68 -10.76 0.45 7.11
CA LYS A 68 -10.38 1.10 5.85
C LYS A 68 -11.01 0.32 4.72
N LEU A 69 -12.01 0.88 4.04
CA LEU A 69 -12.59 0.27 2.84
C LEU A 69 -12.21 1.12 1.63
N ALA A 70 -11.62 0.50 0.61
CA ALA A 70 -11.36 1.21 -0.64
C ALA A 70 -12.69 1.41 -1.40
N LEU A 71 -13.02 2.66 -1.72
CA LEU A 71 -14.11 3.00 -2.61
C LEU A 71 -13.54 3.19 -4.02
N GLY A 72 -14.15 2.56 -5.02
CA GLY A 72 -13.64 2.59 -6.39
C GLY A 72 -14.65 2.02 -7.39
N PRO A 73 -14.35 2.14 -8.70
CA PRO A 73 -15.16 1.52 -9.74
C PRO A 73 -15.15 -0.01 -9.59
N PRO A 74 -16.11 -0.71 -10.21
CA PRO A 74 -16.09 -2.18 -10.20
C PRO A 74 -14.78 -2.70 -10.77
N LYS A 75 -14.06 -3.55 -10.03
CA LYS A 75 -12.68 -3.96 -10.35
C LYS A 75 -12.57 -4.66 -11.69
N ARG A 76 -13.62 -5.36 -12.11
CA ARG A 76 -13.66 -6.05 -13.41
C ARG A 76 -13.76 -5.09 -14.60
N THR A 77 -14.10 -3.82 -14.36
CA THR A 77 -14.11 -2.77 -15.39
C THR A 77 -12.78 -2.04 -15.53
N VAL A 78 -11.91 -2.16 -14.53
CA VAL A 78 -10.58 -1.51 -14.52
C VAL A 78 -9.65 -2.27 -15.46
N ARG A 79 -9.07 -1.54 -16.41
CA ARG A 79 -8.00 -2.04 -17.28
C ARG A 79 -6.68 -1.52 -16.75
N GLY A 80 -5.79 -2.44 -16.40
CA GLY A 80 -4.46 -2.08 -15.97
C GLY A 80 -3.59 -1.53 -17.11
N PRO A 81 -2.44 -0.95 -16.76
CA PRO A 81 -1.46 -0.52 -17.75
C PRO A 81 -0.98 -1.70 -18.59
N ASP A 82 -0.66 -1.44 -19.85
CA ASP A 82 0.01 -2.40 -20.73
C ASP A 82 1.48 -2.52 -20.30
N LEU A 83 1.75 -3.52 -19.45
CA LEU A 83 3.05 -3.77 -18.85
C LEU A 83 3.32 -5.27 -18.82
N ASP A 84 4.45 -5.68 -19.41
CA ASP A 84 4.95 -7.05 -19.29
C ASP A 84 5.61 -7.26 -17.91
N CYS A 85 4.78 -7.55 -16.91
CA CYS A 85 5.28 -7.89 -15.58
C CYS A 85 6.24 -9.08 -15.61
N ALA A 86 6.03 -10.08 -16.48
CA ALA A 86 6.83 -11.30 -16.49
C ALA A 86 8.29 -11.01 -16.86
N ALA A 87 8.52 -10.13 -17.84
CA ALA A 87 9.88 -9.68 -18.20
C ALA A 87 10.55 -8.82 -17.12
N LEU A 88 9.78 -8.17 -16.25
CA LEU A 88 10.30 -7.27 -15.22
C LEU A 88 10.53 -7.95 -13.87
N LEU A 89 9.87 -9.07 -13.59
CA LEU A 89 9.96 -9.80 -12.31
C LEU A 89 11.40 -10.13 -11.89
N PRO A 90 12.31 -10.56 -12.79
CA PRO A 90 13.71 -10.82 -12.41
C PRO A 90 14.42 -9.62 -11.78
N LEU A 91 14.01 -8.40 -12.17
CA LEU A 91 14.62 -7.14 -11.73
C LEU A 91 13.85 -6.53 -10.57
N CYS A 92 12.52 -6.43 -10.68
CA CYS A 92 11.68 -5.77 -9.70
C CYS A 92 11.35 -6.66 -8.49
N ARG A 93 11.52 -7.98 -8.60
CA ARG A 93 11.31 -8.99 -7.55
C ARG A 93 9.92 -8.90 -6.88
N GLY A 94 8.90 -8.55 -7.65
CA GLY A 94 7.52 -8.46 -7.15
C GLY A 94 7.26 -7.28 -6.20
N ARG A 95 8.06 -6.20 -6.25
CA ARG A 95 7.95 -5.03 -5.35
C ARG A 95 6.56 -4.45 -5.14
N CYS A 96 5.68 -4.47 -6.14
CA CYS A 96 4.31 -3.99 -5.94
C CYS A 96 3.55 -4.78 -4.86
N CYS A 97 3.92 -6.05 -4.64
CA CYS A 97 3.38 -6.87 -3.58
C CYS A 97 3.91 -6.51 -2.18
N SER A 98 4.89 -5.62 -2.01
CA SER A 98 5.33 -5.17 -0.68
C SER A 98 4.50 -3.98 -0.15
N PHE A 99 3.59 -3.44 -0.94
CA PHE A 99 2.74 -2.33 -0.53
C PHE A 99 1.53 -2.80 0.26
N ALA A 100 1.06 -1.95 1.18
CA ALA A 100 -0.24 -2.15 1.82
C ALA A 100 -1.35 -1.90 0.78
N VAL A 101 -2.26 -2.86 0.65
CA VAL A 101 -3.36 -2.79 -0.32
C VAL A 101 -4.67 -3.00 0.41
N THR A 102 -5.55 -2.01 0.34
CA THR A 102 -6.92 -2.11 0.86
C THR A 102 -7.85 -2.68 -0.20
N LEU A 103 -8.71 -3.60 0.23
CA LEU A 103 -9.77 -4.24 -0.53
C LEU A 103 -10.96 -3.29 -0.70
N THR A 104 -11.64 -3.43 -1.83
CA THR A 104 -12.89 -2.75 -2.10
C THR A 104 -14.10 -3.54 -1.61
N ARG A 105 -15.28 -2.93 -1.64
CA ARG A 105 -16.54 -3.64 -1.37
C ARG A 105 -16.72 -4.87 -2.27
N GLU A 106 -16.38 -4.75 -3.56
CA GLU A 106 -16.52 -5.86 -4.51
C GLU A 106 -15.55 -7.01 -4.16
N ASP A 107 -14.31 -6.70 -3.81
CA ASP A 107 -13.33 -7.72 -3.39
C ASP A 107 -13.82 -8.55 -2.20
N LEU A 108 -14.46 -7.90 -1.24
CA LEU A 108 -15.03 -8.54 -0.04
C LEU A 108 -16.26 -9.37 -0.38
N LEU A 109 -17.16 -8.86 -1.23
CA LEU A 109 -18.37 -9.56 -1.64
C LEU A 109 -18.10 -10.78 -2.52
N GLU A 110 -17.06 -10.73 -3.36
CA GLU A 110 -16.63 -11.88 -4.16
C GLU A 110 -16.04 -13.01 -3.30
N GLY A 111 -15.51 -12.69 -2.11
CA GLY A 111 -14.99 -13.68 -1.16
C GLY A 111 -13.76 -14.47 -1.61
N ARG A 112 -13.10 -14.05 -2.71
CA ARG A 112 -11.92 -14.72 -3.26
C ARG A 112 -10.61 -14.31 -2.58
N LEU A 113 -10.59 -13.11 -1.99
CA LEU A 113 -9.42 -12.54 -1.32
C LEU A 113 -9.60 -12.59 0.19
N ARG A 114 -8.53 -12.98 0.89
CA ARG A 114 -8.44 -12.90 2.35
C ARG A 114 -8.13 -11.46 2.75
N PHE A 115 -8.53 -11.08 3.95
CA PHE A 115 -8.10 -9.84 4.59
C PHE A 115 -7.46 -10.10 5.94
N ASP A 116 -6.62 -9.18 6.40
CA ASP A 116 -6.01 -9.22 7.73
C ASP A 116 -7.06 -8.89 8.81
N VAL A 117 -7.18 -9.74 9.83
CA VAL A 117 -8.14 -9.54 10.93
C VAL A 117 -7.75 -8.37 11.84
N HIS A 118 -6.46 -8.02 11.89
CA HIS A 118 -5.93 -6.91 12.66
C HIS A 118 -5.96 -5.58 11.89
N ASP A 119 -5.98 -5.64 10.55
CA ASP A 119 -6.24 -4.50 9.66
C ASP A 119 -7.38 -4.84 8.68
N PRO A 120 -8.65 -4.76 9.14
CA PRO A 120 -9.79 -5.20 8.36
C PRO A 120 -9.81 -4.60 6.96
N TYR A 121 -10.03 -5.49 6.00
CA TYR A 121 -10.06 -5.20 4.57
C TYR A 121 -8.71 -4.82 3.96
N ALA A 122 -7.58 -4.96 4.65
CA ALA A 122 -6.28 -4.96 3.99
C ALA A 122 -5.92 -6.38 3.50
N LEU A 123 -5.21 -6.50 2.37
CA LEU A 123 -4.61 -7.77 1.96
C LEU A 123 -3.59 -8.23 3.01
N PRO A 124 -3.63 -9.49 3.45
CA PRO A 124 -2.71 -9.99 4.46
C PRO A 124 -1.29 -10.04 3.92
N ARG A 125 -0.35 -9.65 4.79
CA ARG A 125 1.08 -9.70 4.51
C ARG A 125 1.69 -10.91 5.20
N ASP A 126 2.66 -11.50 4.52
CA ASP A 126 3.53 -12.52 5.09
C ASP A 126 4.52 -11.81 6.05
N PRO A 127 4.52 -12.15 7.34
CA PRO A 127 5.36 -11.48 8.33
C PRO A 127 6.85 -11.83 8.18
N ASP A 128 7.18 -12.97 7.57
CA ASP A 128 8.56 -13.40 7.38
C ASP A 128 9.20 -12.68 6.19
N THR A 129 8.44 -12.52 5.08
CA THR A 129 8.96 -11.91 3.85
C THR A 129 8.67 -10.43 3.73
N GLY A 130 7.65 -9.92 4.42
CA GLY A 130 7.14 -8.57 4.29
C GLY A 130 6.33 -8.31 3.02
N TYR A 131 6.10 -9.31 2.17
CA TYR A 131 5.26 -9.19 0.97
C TYR A 131 3.80 -9.55 1.24
N CYS A 132 2.91 -9.25 0.30
CA CYS A 132 1.57 -9.77 0.26
C CYS A 132 1.62 -11.30 0.25
N SER A 133 0.77 -11.94 1.05
CA SER A 133 0.64 -13.41 1.15
C SER A 133 0.27 -14.11 -0.17
N TYR A 134 -0.14 -13.37 -1.19
CA TYR A 134 -0.41 -13.88 -2.53
C TYR A 134 0.83 -13.86 -3.45
N LEU A 135 1.98 -13.37 -3.00
CA LEU A 135 3.22 -13.46 -3.79
C LEU A 135 3.70 -14.92 -3.81
N GLY A 136 3.76 -15.51 -5.01
CA GLY A 136 4.32 -16.83 -5.23
C GLY A 136 5.82 -16.84 -5.02
N ARG A 137 6.38 -18.03 -4.74
CA ARG A 137 7.84 -18.21 -4.61
C ARG A 137 8.59 -17.86 -5.89
N ASP A 138 7.94 -18.00 -7.04
CA ASP A 138 8.42 -17.61 -8.37
C ASP A 138 8.32 -16.09 -8.65
N GLY A 139 7.89 -15.31 -7.66
CA GLY A 139 7.67 -13.88 -7.75
C GLY A 139 6.39 -13.47 -8.48
N ARG A 140 5.56 -14.41 -8.95
CA ARG A 140 4.30 -14.09 -9.63
C ARG A 140 3.19 -13.83 -8.62
N CYS A 141 2.26 -12.95 -8.98
CA CYS A 141 1.07 -12.70 -8.16
C CYS A 141 0.10 -13.89 -8.29
N GLY A 142 -0.13 -14.63 -7.20
CA GLY A 142 -1.03 -15.78 -7.15
C GLY A 142 -2.53 -15.42 -7.23
N CYS A 143 -2.89 -14.14 -7.05
CA CYS A 143 -4.25 -13.64 -7.23
C CYS A 143 -4.38 -12.74 -8.48
N TYR A 144 -3.53 -12.91 -9.50
CA TYR A 144 -3.43 -11.99 -10.64
C TYR A 144 -4.78 -11.63 -11.29
N ASP A 145 -5.66 -12.61 -11.48
CA ASP A 145 -6.97 -12.41 -12.10
C ASP A 145 -7.99 -11.75 -11.16
N ASP A 146 -7.84 -11.99 -9.86
CA ASP A 146 -8.71 -11.49 -8.79
C ASP A 146 -8.19 -10.23 -8.10
N ARG A 147 -7.07 -9.67 -8.57
CA ARG A 147 -6.41 -8.49 -8.01
C ARG A 147 -7.41 -7.40 -7.64
N PRO A 148 -7.26 -6.78 -6.44
CA PRO A 148 -8.03 -5.60 -6.07
C PRO A 148 -7.89 -4.48 -7.09
N VAL A 149 -8.84 -3.53 -7.08
CA VAL A 149 -8.81 -2.33 -7.93
C VAL A 149 -7.43 -1.67 -7.90
N THR A 150 -6.90 -1.43 -6.71
CA THR A 150 -5.60 -0.78 -6.51
C THR A 150 -4.47 -1.53 -7.22
N CYS A 151 -4.42 -2.85 -7.13
CA CYS A 151 -3.39 -3.66 -7.82
C CYS A 151 -3.60 -3.76 -9.33
N ARG A 152 -4.83 -3.57 -9.79
CA ARG A 152 -5.21 -3.67 -11.20
C ARG A 152 -4.91 -2.38 -11.95
N ASP A 153 -5.15 -1.23 -11.33
CA ASP A 153 -4.88 0.10 -11.88
C ASP A 153 -3.40 0.52 -11.74
N TYR A 154 -2.63 -0.16 -10.88
CA TYR A 154 -1.27 0.24 -10.54
C TYR A 154 -0.29 0.13 -11.71
N ASP A 155 0.39 1.25 -11.99
CA ASP A 155 1.49 1.37 -12.94
C ASP A 155 2.79 1.68 -12.21
N CYS A 156 3.75 0.75 -12.27
CA CYS A 156 5.01 0.90 -11.55
C CYS A 156 6.02 1.83 -12.23
N ARG A 157 5.85 2.18 -13.51
CA ARG A 157 6.90 2.84 -14.33
C ARG A 157 7.44 4.14 -13.75
N ASN A 158 6.58 4.88 -13.05
CA ASN A 158 6.90 6.16 -12.43
C ASN A 158 7.00 6.07 -10.90
N ASP A 159 6.99 4.87 -10.33
CA ASP A 159 7.05 4.68 -8.88
C ASP A 159 8.51 4.55 -8.39
N PRO A 160 9.02 5.54 -7.65
CA PRO A 160 10.41 5.55 -7.18
C PRO A 160 10.70 4.45 -6.15
N ARG A 161 9.66 3.80 -5.59
CA ARG A 161 9.82 2.63 -4.70
C ARG A 161 10.15 1.37 -5.50
N VAL A 162 9.86 1.36 -6.80
CA VAL A 162 10.09 0.24 -7.72
C VAL A 162 11.30 0.50 -8.61
N TRP A 163 11.38 1.67 -9.25
CA TRP A 163 12.41 2.00 -10.24
C TRP A 163 13.10 3.32 -9.91
N LEU A 164 14.44 3.36 -10.01
CA LEU A 164 15.18 4.62 -10.13
C LEU A 164 15.15 5.13 -11.57
N ASP A 165 15.20 4.21 -12.52
CA ASP A 165 15.11 4.48 -13.94
C ASP A 165 14.44 3.29 -14.65
N PHE A 166 13.16 3.44 -14.98
CA PHE A 166 12.41 2.39 -15.66
C PHE A 166 12.92 2.14 -17.09
N ALA A 167 13.31 3.20 -17.82
CA ALA A 167 13.76 3.09 -19.20
C ALA A 167 15.05 2.26 -19.31
N ASN A 168 15.96 2.45 -18.36
CA ASN A 168 17.21 1.70 -18.26
C ASN A 168 17.10 0.45 -17.36
N ARG A 169 15.89 0.09 -16.93
CA ARG A 169 15.60 -1.07 -16.08
C ARG A 169 16.42 -1.12 -14.78
N VAL A 170 16.65 0.04 -14.16
CA VAL A 170 17.37 0.18 -12.89
C VAL A 170 16.36 0.16 -11.73
N PRO A 171 16.26 -0.94 -10.97
CA PRO A 171 15.33 -1.01 -9.84
C PRO A 171 15.81 -0.13 -8.68
N ALA A 172 14.88 0.33 -7.87
CA ALA A 172 15.19 0.97 -6.58
C ALA A 172 15.91 -0.01 -5.64
N PRO A 173 16.66 0.45 -4.63
CA PRO A 173 17.19 -0.42 -3.57
C PRO A 173 16.05 -1.17 -2.85
N LEU A 174 16.25 -2.44 -2.51
CA LEU A 174 15.24 -3.20 -1.77
C LEU A 174 15.25 -2.74 -0.31
N ALA A 175 14.09 -2.54 0.28
CA ALA A 175 14.01 -2.24 1.71
C ALA A 175 14.58 -3.42 2.51
N GLU A 176 15.38 -3.14 3.54
CA GLU A 176 16.15 -4.15 4.28
C GLU A 176 15.29 -5.24 4.92
N HIS A 177 14.03 -4.93 5.27
CA HIS A 177 13.09 -5.84 5.89
C HIS A 177 12.37 -6.78 4.90
N LEU A 178 12.60 -6.64 3.59
CA LEU A 178 11.96 -7.47 2.59
C LEU A 178 12.85 -8.66 2.22
N ILE A 179 12.29 -9.87 2.31
CA ILE A 179 12.93 -11.09 1.81
C ILE A 179 12.35 -11.38 0.43
N PRO A 180 13.11 -11.16 -0.67
CA PRO A 180 12.59 -11.32 -2.01
C PRO A 180 12.35 -12.80 -2.37
N PRO A 181 11.43 -13.08 -3.31
CA PRO A 181 11.19 -14.43 -3.80
C PRO A 181 12.44 -15.02 -4.47
N GLU A 182 12.63 -16.33 -4.32
CA GLU A 182 13.63 -17.10 -5.06
C GLU A 182 13.16 -17.28 -6.50
N LEU A 183 13.61 -16.38 -7.38
CA LEU A 183 13.34 -16.51 -8.80
C LEU A 183 14.04 -17.76 -9.34
N PRO A 184 13.35 -18.63 -10.10
CA PRO A 184 14.01 -19.74 -10.75
C PRO A 184 15.13 -19.22 -11.67
N PRO A 185 16.24 -19.96 -11.82
CA PRO A 185 17.28 -19.59 -12.77
C PRO A 185 16.68 -19.40 -14.16
N GLU A 186 17.15 -18.39 -14.92
CA GLU A 186 16.70 -18.13 -16.29
C GLU A 186 16.66 -19.44 -17.07
N LEU A 187 15.48 -19.79 -17.60
CA LEU A 187 15.40 -20.82 -18.62
C LEU A 187 16.26 -20.33 -19.78
N PRO A 188 17.19 -21.16 -20.29
CA PRO A 188 18.01 -20.76 -21.43
C PRO A 188 17.08 -20.37 -22.59
N PRO A 189 17.46 -19.37 -23.40
CA PRO A 189 16.64 -18.98 -24.55
C PRO A 189 16.35 -20.23 -25.38
N GLU A 190 15.06 -20.45 -25.70
CA GLU A 190 14.67 -21.52 -26.61
C GLU A 190 15.46 -21.36 -27.90
N VAL A 191 16.36 -22.33 -28.15
CA VAL A 191 17.09 -22.40 -29.41
C VAL A 191 16.03 -22.61 -30.50
N PRO A 192 15.90 -21.69 -31.48
CA PRO A 192 14.96 -21.89 -32.57
C PRO A 192 15.25 -23.24 -33.23
N GLY A 193 14.23 -24.10 -33.28
CA GLY A 193 14.36 -25.49 -33.69
C GLY A 193 15.18 -25.63 -34.97
N GLU A 194 16.23 -26.44 -34.90
CA GLU A 194 16.94 -26.90 -36.09
C GLU A 194 15.91 -27.52 -37.05
N PRO A 195 15.86 -27.10 -38.33
CA PRO A 195 14.99 -27.75 -39.29
C PRO A 195 15.44 -29.20 -39.42
N SER A 196 14.53 -30.13 -39.12
CA SER A 196 14.71 -31.55 -39.38
C SER A 196 15.17 -31.76 -40.81
N ALA A 197 16.41 -32.22 -40.96
CA ALA A 197 16.93 -32.68 -42.24
C ALA A 197 16.13 -33.92 -42.66
N THR A 198 15.55 -33.83 -43.86
CA THR A 198 14.91 -34.93 -44.59
C THR A 198 15.97 -35.83 -45.22
#